data_AF-A0A7V9S0V3-F1
#
_entry.id   AF-A0A7V9S0V3-F1
#
_cell.length_a   1.000
_cell.length_b   1.000
_cell.length_c   1.000
_cell.angle_alpha   90.00
_cell.angle_beta   90.00
_cell.angle_gamma   90.00
#
_symmetry.space_group_name_H-M   'P 1'
#
loop_
_entity.id
_entity.type
_entity.pdbx_description
1 polymer ?
#
loop_
_entity_poly.entity_id
_entity_poly.type
_entity_poly.pdbx_seq_one_letter_code
_entity_poly.pdbx_strand_id
1 'polypeptide(L)' 'AGPTPVIDRFYFRSIYFREPSGVLFEIASLGPGFAVDEPLEQLGERLSLPPDYEPLRERLEGVLTPLPDPRADWALR' A
#
# COMPACT_ATOMS: atom_id res chain seq x y z
N ALA A 1 -15.43 -14.05 16.64
CA ALA A 1 -15.43 -12.63 16.27
C ALA A 1 -15.91 -12.52 14.82
N GLY A 2 -16.85 -11.62 14.52
CA GLY A 2 -17.23 -11.36 13.13
C GLY A 2 -16.13 -10.57 12.40
N PRO A 3 -16.05 -10.64 11.06
CA PRO A 3 -15.12 -9.81 10.32
C PRO A 3 -15.51 -8.33 10.38
N THR A 4 -14.55 -7.45 10.11
CA THR A 4 -14.84 -6.03 9.83
C THR A 4 -15.76 -5.89 8.62
N PRO A 5 -16.42 -4.73 8.43
CA PRO A 5 -16.91 -4.33 7.12
C PRO A 5 -15.80 -4.38 6.07
N VAL A 6 -16.18 -4.40 4.79
CA VAL A 6 -15.22 -4.28 3.68
C VAL A 6 -14.57 -2.91 3.72
N ILE A 7 -13.24 -2.89 3.67
CA ILE A 7 -12.43 -1.67 3.65
C ILE A 7 -11.77 -1.55 2.27
N ASP A 8 -11.89 -0.37 1.68
CA ASP A 8 -11.17 -0.01 0.45
C ASP A 8 -9.73 0.40 0.80
N ARG A 9 -8.76 -0.33 0.26
CA ARG A 9 -7.33 -0.07 0.44
C ARG A 9 -6.70 0.51 -0.82
N PHE A 10 -7.52 1.06 -1.72
CA PHE A 10 -7.15 1.60 -3.03
C PHE A 10 -6.67 0.52 -4.02
N TYR A 11 -5.63 -0.25 -3.66
CA TYR A 11 -5.07 -1.33 -4.48
C TYR A 11 -5.85 -2.64 -4.41
N PHE A 12 -6.65 -2.82 -3.35
CA PHE A 12 -7.49 -3.99 -3.12
C PHE A 12 -8.59 -3.67 -2.10
N ARG A 13 -9.53 -4.59 -1.93
CA ARG A 13 -10.52 -4.56 -0.84
C ARG A 13 -10.20 -5.65 0.15
N SER A 14 -10.40 -5.37 1.44
CA SER A 14 -10.07 -6.30 2.52
C SER A 14 -11.14 -6.38 3.60
N ILE A 15 -11.17 -7.52 4.28
CA ILE A 15 -11.79 -7.67 5.60
C ILE A 15 -10.76 -8.24 6.58
N TYR A 16 -10.95 -7.94 7.86
CA TYR A 16 -10.10 -8.44 8.92
C TYR A 16 -10.91 -9.20 9.97
N PHE A 17 -10.35 -10.26 10.52
CA PHE A 17 -10.92 -10.97 11.66
C PHE A 17 -9.83 -11.64 12.49
N ARG A 18 -10.10 -11.90 13.76
CA ARG A 18 -9.21 -12.70 14.61
C ARG A 18 -9.72 -14.13 14.69
N GLU A 19 -8.84 -15.09 14.41
CA GLU A 19 -9.11 -16.50 14.68
C GLU A 19 -9.07 -16.78 16.20
N PRO A 20 -9.57 -17.94 16.70
CA PRO A 20 -9.73 -18.20 18.13
C PRO A 20 -8.49 -18.00 19.01
N SER A 21 -7.28 -18.21 18.50
CA SER A 21 -6.00 -18.04 19.20
C SER A 21 -5.49 -16.60 19.17
N GLY A 22 -6.22 -15.68 18.53
CA GLY A 22 -5.96 -14.24 18.52
C GLY A 22 -5.20 -13.71 17.31
N VAL A 23 -4.73 -14.56 16.39
CA VAL A 23 -4.03 -14.15 15.17
C VAL A 23 -4.97 -13.33 14.29
N LEU A 24 -4.49 -12.19 13.80
CA LEU A 24 -5.24 -11.32 12.89
C LEU A 24 -5.05 -11.83 11.46
N PHE A 25 -6.16 -12.26 10.84
CA PHE A 25 -6.21 -12.63 9.44
C PHE A 25 -6.80 -11.49 8.62
N GLU A 26 -6.30 -11.38 7.39
CA GLU A 26 -6.82 -10.52 6.34
C GLU A 26 -7.22 -11.39 5.14
N ILE A 27 -8.39 -11.11 4.57
CA ILE A 27 -8.77 -11.64 3.26
C ILE A 27 -8.85 -10.45 2.32
N ALA A 28 -7.98 -10.44 1.30
CA ALA A 28 -7.85 -9.37 0.33
C ALA A 28 -8.25 -9.83 -1.08
N SER A 29 -8.89 -8.95 -1.86
CA SER A 29 -9.16 -9.20 -3.27
C SER A 29 -7.88 -9.18 -4.11
N LEU A 30 -7.85 -9.91 -5.22
CA LEU A 30 -6.70 -9.95 -6.14
C LEU A 30 -6.45 -8.63 -6.88
N GLY A 31 -7.50 -7.88 -7.17
CA GLY A 31 -7.42 -6.60 -7.90
C GLY A 31 -7.97 -5.43 -7.09
N PRO A 32 -7.80 -4.19 -7.60
CA PRO A 32 -7.24 -3.86 -8.92
C PRO A 32 -5.74 -4.10 -9.11
N GLY A 33 -4.94 -4.05 -8.04
CA GLY A 33 -3.48 -4.17 -8.09
C GLY A 33 -2.75 -2.82 -8.15
N PHE A 34 -1.42 -2.86 -8.07
CA PHE A 34 -0.58 -1.66 -7.98
C PHE A 34 -0.43 -0.86 -9.28
N ALA A 35 -0.79 -1.44 -10.44
CA ALA A 35 -0.72 -0.73 -11.70
C ALA A 35 -1.92 0.21 -11.96
N VAL A 36 -2.75 0.46 -10.93
CA VAL A 36 -3.95 1.30 -11.03
C VAL A 36 -3.62 2.80 -11.07
N ASP A 37 -2.50 3.20 -10.47
CA ASP A 37 -2.04 4.58 -10.29
C ASP A 37 -0.62 4.82 -10.82
N GLU A 38 0.11 3.77 -11.18
CA GLU A 38 1.49 3.81 -11.67
C GLU A 38 1.73 2.80 -12.82
N PRO A 39 2.47 3.17 -13.87
CA PRO A 39 2.94 2.20 -14.87
C PRO A 39 3.81 1.11 -14.22
N LEU A 40 3.74 -0.11 -14.76
CA LEU A 40 4.49 -1.26 -14.24
C LEU A 40 5.99 -0.98 -14.13
N GLU A 41 6.54 -0.27 -15.10
CA GLU A 41 7.96 0.05 -15.23
C GLU A 41 8.46 1.04 -14.18
N GLN A 42 7.56 1.81 -13.56
CA GLN A 42 7.88 2.89 -12.61
C GLN A 42 7.38 2.59 -11.18
N LEU A 43 6.82 1.40 -10.94
CA LEU A 43 6.22 1.07 -9.65
C LEU A 43 7.18 1.31 -8.50
N GLY A 44 6.74 2.08 -7.50
CA GLY A 44 7.49 2.29 -6.26
C GLY A 44 8.75 3.16 -6.42
N GLU A 45 8.89 3.88 -7.52
CA GLU A 45 9.91 4.92 -7.69
C GLU A 45 9.55 6.23 -6.99
N ARG A 46 8.28 6.41 -6.62
CA ARG A 46 7.77 7.61 -5.96
C ARG A 46 6.85 7.31 -4.78
N LEU A 47 6.65 8.32 -3.93
CA LEU A 47 5.62 8.27 -2.89
C LEU A 47 4.22 8.27 -3.54
N SER A 48 3.54 7.13 -3.49
CA SER A 48 2.11 7.05 -3.84
C SER A 48 1.22 7.39 -2.66
N LEU A 49 0.18 8.17 -2.92
CA LEU A 49 -0.87 8.52 -1.96
C LEU A 49 -2.21 8.16 -2.58
N PRO A 50 -3.14 7.54 -1.82
CA PRO A 50 -4.52 7.40 -2.29
C PRO A 50 -5.13 8.78 -2.57
N PRO A 51 -6.08 8.90 -3.51
CA PRO A 51 -6.64 10.18 -3.96
C PRO A 51 -7.09 11.12 -2.83
N ASP A 52 -7.67 10.56 -1.76
CA ASP A 52 -8.15 11.32 -0.60
C ASP A 52 -7.02 12.03 0.19
N TYR A 53 -5.77 11.58 0.02
CA TYR A 53 -4.60 12.11 0.71
C TYR A 53 -3.66 12.92 -0.17
N GLU A 54 -3.89 12.98 -1.48
CA GLU A 54 -3.11 13.82 -2.40
C GLU A 54 -3.04 15.30 -1.99
N PRO A 55 -4.10 15.93 -1.43
CA PRO A 55 -4.01 17.30 -0.90
C PRO A 55 -2.99 17.49 0.23
N LEU A 56 -2.51 16.39 0.85
CA LEU A 56 -1.52 16.42 1.92
C LEU A 56 -0.09 16.16 1.43
N ARG A 57 0.14 15.97 0.13
CA ARG A 57 1.44 15.56 -0.45
C ARG A 57 2.61 16.40 0.04
N GLU A 58 2.56 17.72 -0.15
CA GLU A 58 3.65 18.62 0.23
C GLU A 58 4.02 18.50 1.72
N ARG A 59 2.99 18.36 2.58
CA ARG A 59 3.19 18.17 4.01
C ARG A 59 3.83 16.82 4.32
N LEU A 60 3.37 15.75 3.69
CA LEU A 60 3.87 14.40 3.91
C LEU A 60 5.31 14.25 3.41
N GLU A 61 5.61 14.74 2.21
CA GLU A 61 6.97 14.75 1.65
C GLU A 61 7.95 15.56 2.54
N GLY A 62 7.47 16.59 3.23
CA GLY A 62 8.27 17.36 4.19
C GLY A 62 8.57 16.68 5.53
N VAL A 63 7.81 15.66 5.93
CA VAL A 63 7.96 15.00 7.25
C VAL A 63 8.42 13.54 7.17
N LEU A 64 8.25 12.90 6.02
CA LEU A 64 8.67 11.51 5.82
C LEU A 64 10.18 11.46 5.62
N THR A 65 10.83 10.49 6.27
CA THR A 65 12.26 10.24 6.07
C THR A 65 12.45 9.56 4.71
N PRO A 66 13.25 10.14 3.79
CA PRO A 66 13.55 9.49 2.52
C PRO A 66 14.24 8.15 2.73
N LEU A 67 13.82 7.13 1.98
CA LEU A 67 14.47 5.83 1.98
C LEU A 67 15.45 5.75 0.81
N PRO A 68 16.59 5.07 0.98
CA PRO A 68 17.45 4.75 -0.16
C PRO A 68 16.67 3.88 -1.15
N ASP A 69 16.92 4.07 -2.45
CA ASP A 69 16.35 3.20 -3.47
C ASP A 69 16.86 1.77 -3.24
N PRO A 70 15.99 0.81 -2.88
CA PRO A 70 16.41 -0.58 -2.63
C PRO A 70 16.90 -1.27 -3.90
N ARG A 71 16.67 -0.68 -5.07
CA ARG A 71 17.18 -1.17 -6.34
C ARG A 71 18.55 -0.59 -6.65
N ALA A 72 19.07 0.44 -6.00
CA ALA A 72 20.33 1.05 -6.41
C ALA A 72 21.51 0.04 -6.51
N ASP A 73 21.47 -1.06 -5.76
CA ASP A 73 22.49 -2.13 -5.76
C ASP A 73 22.17 -3.32 -6.70
N TRP A 74 21.00 -3.36 -7.33
CA TRP A 74 20.56 -4.48 -8.19
C TRP A 74 21.41 -4.67 -9.44
N ALA A 75 21.99 -3.59 -9.96
CA ALA A 75 22.77 -3.56 -11.20
C ALA A 75 24.24 -3.91 -10.95
N LEU A 76 24.62 -4.01 -9.67
CA LEU A 76 25.95 -4.43 -9.22
C LEU A 76 26.00 -5.92 -8.85
N ARG A 77 24.87 -6.63 -8.95
CA ARG A 77 24.75 -8.09 -8.76
C ARG A 77 24.50 -8.77 -10.10
#